data_AF-A0A7W4B906-F1
#
_entry.id   AF-A0A7W4B906-F1
#
_cell.length_a   1.000
_cell.length_b   1.000
_cell.length_c   1.000
_cell.angle_alpha   90.00
_cell.angle_beta   90.00
_cell.angle_gamma   90.00
#
_symmetry.space_group_name_H-M   'P 1'
#
loop_
_entity.id
_entity.type
_entity.pdbx_description
1 polymer ?
#
loop_
_entity_poly.entity_id
_entity_poly.type
_entity_poly.pdbx_seq_one_letter_code
_entity_poly.pdbx_strand_id
1 'polypeptide(L)'
;MYNRIYTAYLTLPQGDQAELKRCNLKKLANCPAYFRVLKFSGAQDNAQTQRILFLLVSIKVTAEPESDSVAFALLKAGVKGAHIIQITRSGDNAIEYLKRQLIRCENVSLSSLGKLSQYWGEQARRELLKEFILAQIDD
;
A
#
# COMPACT_ATOMS: atom_id res chain seq x y z
N MET A 1 5.03 11.07 5.91
CA MET A 1 5.83 9.96 6.47
C MET A 1 6.10 8.89 5.42
N TYR A 2 5.08 8.45 4.66
CA TYR A 2 5.25 7.41 3.63
C TYR A 2 6.34 7.70 2.58
N ASN A 3 6.46 8.95 2.10
CA ASN A 3 7.49 9.33 1.13
C ASN A 3 8.92 9.03 1.64
N ARG A 4 9.22 9.38 2.90
CA ARG A 4 10.54 9.12 3.49
C ARG A 4 10.84 7.63 3.58
N ILE A 5 9.85 6.82 3.95
CA ILE A 5 9.98 5.36 4.03
C ILE A 5 10.23 4.78 2.63
N TYR A 6 9.47 5.23 1.63
CA TYR A 6 9.61 4.75 0.26
C TYR A 6 10.95 5.17 -0.37
N THR A 7 11.37 6.42 -0.20
CA THR A 7 12.69 6.89 -0.64
C THR A 7 13.82 6.09 0.01
N ALA A 8 13.75 5.84 1.32
CA ALA A 8 14.74 5.01 2.02
C ALA A 8 14.80 3.57 1.48
N TYR A 9 13.66 3.00 1.08
CA TYR A 9 13.62 1.71 0.41
C TYR A 9 14.28 1.75 -0.98
N LEU A 10 14.05 2.79 -1.77
CA LEU A 10 14.63 2.93 -3.11
C LEU A 10 16.16 3.05 -3.09
N THR A 11 16.74 3.55 -1.99
CA THR A 11 18.20 3.63 -1.83
C THR A 11 18.85 2.33 -1.35
N LEU A 12 18.07 1.29 -1.05
CA LEU A 12 18.62 0.00 -0.62
C LEU A 12 19.25 -0.78 -1.79
N PRO A 13 20.23 -1.66 -1.51
CA PRO A 13 20.72 -2.63 -2.49
C PRO A 13 19.61 -3.53 -3.03
N GLN A 14 19.76 -4.03 -4.26
CA GLN A 14 18.75 -4.87 -4.92
C GLN A 14 18.38 -6.12 -4.10
N GLY A 15 19.34 -6.73 -3.40
CA GLY A 15 19.10 -7.88 -2.52
C GLY A 15 18.12 -7.57 -1.40
N ASP A 16 18.28 -6.43 -0.73
CA ASP A 16 17.40 -5.97 0.35
C ASP A 16 16.01 -5.61 -0.18
N GLN A 17 15.95 -4.96 -1.35
CA GLN A 17 14.67 -4.67 -1.99
C GLN A 17 13.92 -5.96 -2.32
N ALA A 18 14.62 -6.98 -2.84
CA ALA A 18 14.04 -8.28 -3.14
C ALA A 18 13.59 -9.03 -1.88
N GLU A 19 14.34 -8.94 -0.78
CA GLU A 19 13.95 -9.49 0.52
C GLU A 19 12.63 -8.87 1.01
N LEU A 20 12.53 -7.53 0.99
CA LEU A 20 11.32 -6.81 1.41
C LEU A 20 10.10 -7.17 0.57
N LYS A 21 10.26 -7.28 -0.76
CA LYS A 21 9.17 -7.68 -1.67
C LYS A 21 8.61 -9.08 -1.36
N ARG A 22 9.47 -10.00 -0.94
CA ARG A 22 9.10 -11.41 -0.64
C ARG A 22 8.51 -11.59 0.75
N CYS A 23 8.69 -10.63 1.65
CA CYS A 23 8.13 -10.70 2.99
C CYS A 23 6.60 -10.61 2.98
N ASN A 24 5.97 -11.35 3.89
CA ASN A 24 4.61 -11.05 4.35
C ASN A 24 4.68 -10.01 5.48
N LEU A 25 3.54 -9.41 5.85
CA LEU A 25 3.50 -8.34 6.84
C LEU A 25 4.07 -8.78 8.20
N LYS A 26 3.80 -10.03 8.60
CA LYS A 26 4.28 -10.61 9.87
C LYS A 26 5.81 -10.77 9.92
N LYS A 27 6.42 -11.21 8.83
CA LYS A 27 7.87 -11.45 8.74
C LYS A 27 8.66 -10.17 8.51
N LEU A 28 8.05 -9.17 7.88
CA LEU A 28 8.69 -7.89 7.56
C LEU A 28 9.25 -7.19 8.81
N ALA A 29 8.56 -7.25 9.95
CA ALA A 29 9.01 -6.64 11.20
C ALA A 29 10.36 -7.17 11.72
N ASN A 30 10.77 -8.36 11.28
CA ASN A 30 11.99 -9.03 11.76
C ASN A 30 13.06 -9.17 10.68
N CYS A 31 12.87 -8.62 9.47
CA CYS A 31 13.87 -8.76 8.41
C CYS A 31 14.97 -7.69 8.49
N PRO A 32 16.24 -8.03 8.22
CA PRO A 32 17.35 -7.06 8.26
C PRO A 32 17.12 -5.82 7.38
N ALA A 33 16.59 -6.01 6.17
CA ALA A 33 16.29 -4.91 5.26
C ALA A 33 15.28 -3.89 5.85
N TYR A 34 14.32 -4.34 6.67
CA TYR A 34 13.37 -3.45 7.34
C TYR A 34 14.07 -2.52 8.34
N PHE A 35 14.99 -3.04 9.15
CA PHE A 35 15.77 -2.22 10.09
C PHE A 35 16.65 -1.20 9.37
N ARG A 36 17.17 -1.52 8.18
CA ARG A 36 17.89 -0.56 7.33
C ARG A 36 16.97 0.56 6.84
N VAL A 37 15.74 0.23 6.41
CA VAL A 37 14.72 1.25 6.09
C VAL A 37 14.48 2.16 7.28
N LEU A 38 14.24 1.61 8.48
CA LEU A 38 14.02 2.41 9.68
C LEU A 38 15.19 3.37 9.95
N LYS A 39 16.43 2.88 9.85
CA LYS A 39 17.63 3.69 10.05
C LYS A 39 17.72 4.84 9.04
N PHE A 40 17.45 4.58 7.77
CA PHE A 40 17.57 5.58 6.69
C PHE A 40 16.39 6.56 6.67
N SER A 41 15.18 6.08 6.95
CA SER A 41 13.98 6.92 6.94
C SER A 41 13.80 7.71 8.24
N GLY A 42 14.40 7.26 9.34
CA GLY A 42 14.15 7.78 10.70
C GLY A 42 12.71 7.53 11.17
N ALA A 43 12.03 6.52 10.59
CA ALA A 43 10.66 6.20 10.97
C ALA A 43 10.65 5.41 12.28
N GLN A 44 9.55 5.50 13.02
CA GLN A 44 9.32 4.68 14.21
C GLN A 44 9.07 3.23 13.81
N ASP A 45 9.53 2.29 14.63
CA ASP A 45 9.16 0.88 14.48
C ASP A 45 7.75 0.65 15.04
N ASN A 46 6.77 0.67 14.14
CA ASN A 46 5.37 0.46 14.50
C ASN A 46 4.58 -0.13 13.32
N ALA A 47 3.34 -0.56 13.59
CA ALA A 47 2.47 -1.16 12.59
C ALA A 47 2.21 -0.24 11.39
N GLN A 48 2.19 1.09 11.58
CA GLN A 48 2.01 2.03 10.48
C GLN A 48 3.19 1.98 9.50
N THR A 49 4.43 2.04 9.99
CA THR A 49 5.64 1.93 9.16
C THR A 49 5.68 0.60 8.42
N GLN A 50 5.36 -0.50 9.10
CA GLN A 50 5.28 -1.83 8.50
C GLN A 50 4.26 -1.89 7.36
N ARG A 51 3.04 -1.36 7.57
CA ARG A 51 1.99 -1.31 6.53
C ARG A 51 2.40 -0.47 5.32
N ILE A 52 2.97 0.71 5.56
CA ILE A 52 3.47 1.59 4.49
C ILE A 52 4.49 0.84 3.64
N LEU A 53 5.53 0.30 4.28
CA LEU A 53 6.59 -0.38 3.55
C LEU A 53 6.05 -1.59 2.81
N PHE A 54 5.29 -2.45 3.50
CA PHE A 54 4.73 -3.67 2.93
C PHE A 54 3.93 -3.44 1.64
N LEU A 55 3.08 -2.41 1.62
CA LEU A 55 2.31 -2.05 0.44
C LEU A 55 3.20 -1.42 -0.64
N LEU A 56 3.97 -0.38 -0.31
CA LEU A 56 4.72 0.38 -1.32
C LEU A 56 5.84 -0.41 -2.01
N VAL A 57 6.47 -1.38 -1.35
CA VAL A 57 7.50 -2.20 -2.02
C VAL A 57 6.93 -3.19 -3.03
N SER A 58 5.66 -3.54 -2.87
CA SER A 58 5.01 -4.64 -3.59
C SER A 58 4.22 -4.19 -4.80
N ILE A 59 3.81 -2.91 -4.82
CA ILE A 59 2.93 -2.35 -5.85
C ILE A 59 3.73 -1.46 -6.78
N LYS A 60 3.45 -1.55 -8.08
CA LYS A 60 3.99 -0.63 -9.08
C LYS A 60 3.32 0.73 -8.91
N VAL A 61 3.95 1.59 -8.12
CA VAL A 61 3.48 2.96 -7.85
C VAL A 61 4.18 3.98 -8.74
N THR A 62 3.47 5.04 -9.08
CA THR A 62 4.01 6.19 -9.82
C THR A 62 3.68 7.51 -9.11
N ALA A 63 4.50 8.54 -9.36
CA ALA A 63 4.27 9.90 -8.89
C ALA A 63 3.69 10.81 -9.98
N GLU A 64 3.32 10.26 -11.14
CA GLU A 64 2.76 11.02 -12.25
C GLU A 64 1.40 11.65 -11.91
N PRO A 65 1.11 12.87 -12.42
CA PRO A 65 -0.16 13.55 -12.14
C PRO A 65 -1.39 12.77 -12.61
N GLU A 66 -1.28 12.05 -13.71
CA GLU A 66 -2.35 11.25 -14.33
C GLU A 66 -2.42 9.82 -13.75
N SER A 67 -1.85 9.62 -12.56
CA SER A 67 -1.90 8.33 -11.87
C SER A 67 -3.26 8.03 -11.26
N ASP A 68 -3.65 6.76 -11.31
CA ASP A 68 -4.94 6.31 -10.80
C ASP A 68 -4.91 6.25 -9.26
N SER A 69 -6.00 6.69 -8.63
CA SER A 69 -6.17 6.44 -7.20
C SER A 69 -6.26 4.94 -6.91
N VAL A 70 -6.07 4.55 -5.65
CA VAL A 70 -6.20 3.14 -5.25
C VAL A 70 -7.57 2.58 -5.64
N ALA A 71 -8.65 3.34 -5.43
CA ALA A 71 -10.00 2.92 -5.77
C ALA A 71 -10.18 2.70 -7.28
N PHE A 72 -9.74 3.67 -8.09
CA PHE A 72 -9.89 3.62 -9.53
C PHE A 72 -9.00 2.55 -10.17
N ALA A 73 -7.78 2.37 -9.67
CA ALA A 73 -6.89 1.31 -10.11
C ALA A 73 -7.46 -0.09 -9.81
N LEU A 74 -8.14 -0.27 -8.67
CA LEU A 74 -8.85 -1.51 -8.33
C LEU A 74 -10.04 -1.74 -9.26
N LEU A 75 -10.80 -0.68 -9.58
CA LEU A 75 -11.92 -0.75 -10.52
C LEU A 75 -11.46 -1.16 -11.91
N LYS A 76 -10.48 -0.43 -12.49
CA LYS A 76 -9.84 -0.73 -13.78
C LYS A 76 -9.29 -2.15 -13.85
N ALA A 77 -8.72 -2.63 -12.74
CA ALA A 77 -8.22 -3.99 -12.67
C ALA A 77 -9.34 -5.05 -12.66
N GLY A 78 -10.62 -4.67 -12.55
CA GLY A 78 -11.79 -5.57 -12.51
C GLY A 78 -12.09 -6.15 -11.12
N VAL A 79 -11.70 -5.46 -10.05
CA VAL A 79 -12.01 -5.90 -8.68
C VAL A 79 -13.47 -5.66 -8.39
N LYS A 80 -14.20 -6.70 -7.95
CA LYS A 80 -15.63 -6.58 -7.62
C LYS A 80 -15.83 -5.84 -6.30
N GLY A 81 -16.92 -5.08 -6.18
CA GLY A 81 -17.27 -4.33 -4.96
C GLY A 81 -17.34 -5.19 -3.69
N ALA A 82 -17.74 -6.46 -3.80
CA ALA A 82 -17.72 -7.41 -2.67
C ALA A 82 -16.32 -7.56 -2.04
N HIS A 83 -15.25 -7.53 -2.84
CA HIS A 83 -13.88 -7.59 -2.34
C HIS A 83 -13.49 -6.30 -1.62
N ILE A 84 -13.95 -5.15 -2.10
CA ILE A 84 -13.71 -3.86 -1.44
C ILE A 84 -14.41 -3.82 -0.09
N ILE A 85 -15.67 -4.28 -0.02
CA ILE A 85 -16.42 -4.39 1.23
C ILE A 85 -15.69 -5.32 2.23
N GLN A 86 -15.15 -6.44 1.75
CA GLN A 86 -14.36 -7.34 2.59
C GLN A 86 -13.10 -6.66 3.13
N ILE A 87 -12.36 -5.95 2.28
CA ILE A 87 -11.14 -5.20 2.66
C ILE A 87 -11.48 -4.16 3.74
N THR A 88 -12.55 -3.38 3.57
CA THR A 88 -12.88 -2.31 4.53
C THR A 88 -13.36 -2.84 5.87
N ARG A 89 -14.04 -4.00 5.90
CA ARG A 89 -14.53 -4.63 7.14
C ARG A 89 -13.46 -5.41 7.92
N SER A 90 -12.37 -5.84 7.27
CA SER A 90 -11.41 -6.79 7.88
C SER A 90 -10.29 -6.15 8.73
N GLY A 91 -10.36 -4.84 9.04
CA GLY A 91 -9.39 -4.17 9.90
C GLY A 91 -7.94 -4.30 9.40
N ASP A 92 -7.00 -4.56 10.30
CA ASP A 92 -5.58 -4.74 9.95
C ASP A 92 -5.30 -6.02 9.14
N ASN A 93 -6.14 -7.06 9.29
CA ASN A 93 -6.00 -8.30 8.52
C ASN A 93 -6.24 -8.09 7.01
N ALA A 94 -6.87 -6.97 6.65
CA ALA A 94 -7.16 -6.61 5.27
C ALA A 94 -5.92 -6.24 4.45
N ILE A 95 -4.81 -5.84 5.08
CA ILE A 95 -3.63 -5.28 4.37
C ILE A 95 -3.01 -6.30 3.40
N GLU A 96 -2.89 -7.54 3.84
CA GLU A 96 -2.45 -8.67 2.99
C GLU A 96 -3.40 -8.87 1.80
N TYR A 97 -4.70 -8.74 2.04
CA TYR A 97 -5.69 -8.92 1.00
C TYR A 97 -5.72 -7.75 0.01
N LEU A 98 -5.59 -6.52 0.51
CA LEU A 98 -5.43 -5.32 -0.30
C LEU A 98 -4.21 -5.43 -1.21
N LYS A 99 -3.05 -5.85 -0.69
CA LYS A 99 -1.85 -6.11 -1.50
C LYS A 99 -2.16 -7.08 -2.65
N ARG A 100 -2.85 -8.20 -2.37
CA ARG A 100 -3.21 -9.18 -3.40
C ARG A 100 -4.07 -8.58 -4.52
N GLN A 101 -5.00 -7.69 -4.18
CA GLN A 101 -5.80 -7.00 -5.20
C GLN A 101 -5.00 -5.93 -5.97
N LEU A 102 -4.06 -5.25 -5.30
CA LEU A 102 -3.26 -4.19 -5.91
C LEU A 102 -2.10 -4.67 -6.79
N ILE A 103 -1.60 -5.90 -6.60
CA ILE A 103 -0.49 -6.44 -7.41
C ILE A 103 -0.82 -6.48 -8.91
N ARG A 104 -2.09 -6.61 -9.27
CA ARG A 104 -2.58 -6.60 -10.65
C ARG A 104 -2.97 -5.22 -11.18
N CYS A 105 -2.88 -4.19 -10.34
CA CYS A 105 -3.17 -2.82 -10.75
C CYS A 105 -1.93 -2.20 -11.40
N GLU A 106 -2.18 -1.34 -12.39
CA GLU A 106 -1.15 -0.53 -13.04
C GLU A 106 -1.39 0.94 -12.71
N ASN A 107 -0.37 1.79 -12.94
CA ASN A 107 -0.46 3.23 -12.78
C ASN A 107 -0.97 3.72 -11.40
N VAL A 108 -0.70 2.98 -10.32
CA VAL A 108 -1.22 3.32 -8.98
C VAL A 108 -0.49 4.54 -8.42
N SER A 109 -1.25 5.55 -8.02
CA SER A 109 -0.73 6.77 -7.41
C SER A 109 -0.01 6.49 -6.09
N LEU A 110 1.28 6.83 -6.02
CA LEU A 110 2.10 6.78 -4.81
C LEU A 110 1.45 7.57 -3.67
N SER A 111 0.88 8.74 -3.98
CA SER A 111 0.21 9.59 -2.98
C SER A 111 -1.04 8.92 -2.42
N SER A 112 -1.86 8.33 -3.28
CA SER A 112 -3.08 7.62 -2.87
C SER A 112 -2.75 6.41 -1.98
N LEU A 113 -1.86 5.51 -2.45
CA LEU A 113 -1.50 4.31 -1.69
C LEU A 113 -0.70 4.65 -0.42
N GLY A 114 0.18 5.66 -0.49
CA GLY A 114 0.95 6.14 0.65
C GLY A 114 0.08 6.72 1.77
N LYS A 115 -0.93 7.53 1.43
CA LYS A 115 -1.90 8.05 2.42
C LYS A 115 -2.77 6.94 3.00
N LEU A 116 -3.28 6.04 2.15
CA LEU A 116 -4.12 4.93 2.59
C LEU A 116 -3.38 4.00 3.57
N SER A 117 -2.14 3.64 3.25
CA SER A 117 -1.30 2.79 4.10
C SER A 117 -0.88 3.47 5.41
N GLN A 118 -0.60 4.80 5.35
CA GLN A 118 -0.28 5.58 6.53
C GLN A 118 -1.49 5.71 7.47
N TYR A 119 -2.69 5.93 6.94
CA TYR A 119 -3.89 6.20 7.76
C TYR A 119 -4.91 5.06 7.69
N TRP A 120 -4.49 3.81 7.85
CA TRP A 120 -5.37 2.62 7.80
C TRP A 120 -6.38 2.52 8.98
N GLY A 121 -7.19 3.56 9.18
CA GLY A 121 -8.27 3.65 10.15
C GLY A 121 -9.63 3.47 9.50
N GLU A 122 -10.70 3.60 10.29
CA GLU A 122 -12.08 3.49 9.80
C GLU A 122 -12.39 4.52 8.70
N GLN A 123 -12.01 5.79 8.92
CA GLN A 123 -12.28 6.86 7.96
C GLN A 123 -11.62 6.62 6.59
N ALA A 124 -10.35 6.20 6.55
CA ALA A 124 -9.67 5.94 5.28
C ALA A 124 -10.25 4.73 4.55
N ARG A 125 -10.64 3.68 5.29
CA ARG A 125 -11.34 2.53 4.72
C ARG A 125 -12.70 2.92 4.16
N ARG A 126 -13.44 3.79 4.84
CA ARG A 126 -14.71 4.35 4.35
C ARG A 126 -14.51 5.18 3.09
N GLU A 127 -13.46 6.02 3.04
CA GLU A 127 -13.17 6.83 1.85
C GLU A 127 -12.80 5.94 0.66
N LEU A 128 -12.00 4.88 0.86
CA LEU A 128 -11.69 3.90 -0.19
C LEU A 128 -12.97 3.29 -0.78
N LEU A 129 -13.92 2.86 0.08
CA LEU A 129 -15.19 2.31 -0.40
C LEU A 129 -16.01 3.36 -1.14
N LYS A 130 -16.13 4.56 -0.58
CA LYS A 130 -16.88 5.66 -1.19
C LYS A 130 -16.34 5.99 -2.58
N GLU A 131 -15.03 6.21 -2.69
CA GLU A 131 -14.36 6.52 -3.94
C GLU A 131 -14.56 5.41 -4.97
N PHE A 132 -14.45 4.15 -4.54
CA PHE A 132 -14.69 3.00 -5.42
C PHE A 132 -16.13 2.94 -5.95
N ILE A 133 -17.13 3.15 -5.08
CA ILE A 133 -18.54 3.13 -5.48
C ILE A 133 -18.89 4.30 -6.41
N LEU A 134 -18.36 5.50 -6.14
CA LEU A 134 -18.58 6.66 -7.02
C LEU A 134 -17.94 6.42 -8.40
N ALA A 135 -16.72 5.90 -8.43
CA ALA A 135 -16.06 5.55 -9.69
C ALA A 135 -16.83 4.50 -10.50
N GLN A 136 -17.55 3.58 -9.86
CA GLN A 136 -18.41 2.60 -10.55
C GLN A 136 -19.67 3.21 -11.17
N ILE A 137 -20.14 4.35 -10.67
CA ILE A 137 -21.32 5.04 -11.21
C ILE A 137 -20.94 5.89 -12.42
N ASP A 138 -19.71 6.40 -12.43
CA ASP A 138 -19.19 7.28 -13.47
C ASP A 138 -18.56 6.52 -14.68
N ASP A 139 -18.44 5.19 -14.61
CA ASP A 139 -17.87 4.28 -15.62
C ASP A 139 -18.97 3.59 -16.46
#